data_AF-A0A1I7FQ04-F1
#
_entry.id   AF-A0A1I7FQ04-F1
#
_cell.length_a   1.000
_cell.length_b   1.000
_cell.length_c   1.000
_cell.angle_alpha   90.00
_cell.angle_beta   90.00
_cell.angle_gamma   90.00
#
_symmetry.space_group_name_H-M   'P 1'
#
loop_
_entity.id
_entity.type
_entity.pdbx_description
1 polymer ?
#
loop_
_entity_poly.entity_id
_entity_poly.type
_entity_poly.pdbx_seq_one_letter_code
_entity_poly.pdbx_strand_id
1 'polypeptide(L)'
;MIKSTIIAAALCLAALQGHAQTGIGNYGPEPIGGTSKVALPFYKINFSEAQKQLLQQKEIELVFFIDEEGLPTLEDIKGTTDAAILDSLRSAAANIPLFHPRTVNGVKESALYFLQFQLPVYEPAAAEERYVHYKTRAHEDFEYIHKSGQRLDILMGAVANTFLGKPNEYLQPGGGMKLDMMFTGKKGFGGGMVMSFYGNKLKQPYPISSGREQNSAPPMLMLGVAANKAFAEKERTEFNAQLELAYAVQNVTPKLEYEDEDWVQLKGFSPGVVVNYLIKLGKDRASFYYGAPTLYNHYLNVHGAVRPVFFNLKEATGLMLEVGLSYRLGTHFVDEYRLKQ
;
A
#
# COMPACT_ATOMS: atom_id res chain seq x y z
N MET A 1 12.67 -38.31 -78.34
CA MET A 1 12.54 -37.87 -76.93
C MET A 1 13.87 -37.62 -76.20
N ILE A 2 15.03 -38.12 -76.66
CA ILE A 2 16.31 -38.00 -75.92
C ILE A 2 17.05 -36.65 -76.16
N LYS A 3 16.83 -35.97 -77.28
CA LYS A 3 17.54 -34.72 -77.63
C LYS A 3 17.10 -33.49 -76.81
N SER A 4 15.84 -33.41 -76.39
CA SER A 4 15.31 -32.28 -75.63
C SER A 4 15.71 -32.31 -74.14
N THR A 5 15.88 -33.50 -73.56
CA THR A 5 16.29 -33.67 -72.16
C THR A 5 17.76 -33.34 -71.94
N ILE A 6 18.63 -33.65 -72.91
CA ILE A 6 20.07 -33.34 -72.84
C ILE A 6 20.31 -31.83 -72.96
N ILE A 7 19.54 -31.13 -73.81
CA ILE A 7 19.64 -29.67 -73.96
C ILE A 7 19.15 -28.96 -72.69
N ALA A 8 18.06 -29.44 -72.08
CA ALA A 8 17.58 -28.90 -70.80
C ALA A 8 18.57 -29.14 -69.65
N ALA A 9 19.20 -30.32 -69.59
CA ALA A 9 20.22 -30.62 -68.58
C ALA A 9 21.49 -29.77 -68.79
N ALA A 10 21.93 -29.56 -70.04
CA ALA A 10 23.07 -28.71 -70.36
C ALA A 10 22.81 -27.23 -70.06
N LEU A 11 21.59 -26.73 -70.31
CA LEU A 11 21.19 -25.36 -69.95
C LEU A 11 21.08 -25.17 -68.44
N CYS A 12 20.61 -26.17 -67.68
CA CYS A 12 20.59 -26.12 -66.22
C CYS A 12 22.00 -26.18 -65.61
N LEU A 13 22.92 -26.96 -66.20
CA LEU A 13 24.33 -27.01 -65.77
C LEU A 13 25.11 -25.73 -66.14
N ALA A 14 24.82 -25.11 -67.29
CA ALA A 14 25.38 -23.82 -67.65
C ALA A 14 24.81 -22.66 -66.81
N ALA A 15 23.53 -22.74 -66.42
CA ALA A 15 22.91 -21.78 -65.49
C ALA A 15 23.48 -21.89 -64.06
N LEU A 16 23.90 -23.09 -63.63
CA LEU A 16 24.56 -23.30 -62.34
C LEU A 16 25.98 -22.72 -62.28
N GLN A 17 26.66 -22.54 -63.42
CA GLN A 17 27.97 -21.88 -63.46
C GLN A 17 27.87 -20.35 -63.50
N GLY A 18 26.71 -19.79 -63.85
CA GLY A 18 26.46 -18.34 -63.91
C GLY A 18 26.12 -17.67 -62.57
N HIS A 19 26.07 -18.41 -61.46
CA HIS A 19 25.79 -17.87 -60.12
C HIS A 19 26.95 -18.03 -59.12
N ALA A 20 28.11 -18.46 -59.60
CA ALA A 20 29.32 -18.56 -58.80
C ALA A 20 30.34 -17.50 -59.25
N GLN A 21 30.00 -16.20 -59.12
CA GLN A 21 30.94 -15.07 -58.98
C GLN A 21 30.21 -13.73 -59.19
N THR A 22 29.64 -13.16 -58.13
CA THR A 22 29.61 -11.71 -57.92
C THR A 22 29.47 -11.43 -56.43
N GLY A 23 30.57 -11.07 -55.80
CA GLY A 23 30.66 -10.75 -54.39
C GLY A 23 32.11 -10.84 -53.95
N ILE A 24 32.95 -9.98 -54.54
CA ILE A 24 34.32 -9.79 -54.07
C ILE A 24 34.23 -9.24 -52.65
N GLY A 25 34.27 -10.16 -51.67
CA GLY A 25 35.01 -10.12 -50.42
C GLY A 25 35.01 -8.86 -49.56
N ASN A 26 34.03 -7.97 -49.70
CA ASN A 26 33.93 -6.74 -48.91
C ASN A 26 32.77 -6.86 -47.92
N TYR A 27 33.10 -7.21 -46.68
CA TYR A 27 32.15 -7.31 -45.57
C TYR A 27 32.56 -6.35 -44.47
N GLY A 28 31.59 -5.61 -43.91
CA GLY A 28 31.83 -4.76 -42.75
C GLY A 28 32.11 -5.59 -41.49
N PRO A 29 32.55 -4.95 -40.39
CA PRO A 29 32.64 -5.64 -39.12
C PRO A 29 31.24 -6.05 -38.64
N GLU A 30 31.06 -7.32 -38.28
CA GLU A 30 29.76 -7.84 -37.85
C GLU A 30 29.90 -8.67 -36.56
N PRO A 31 29.02 -8.49 -35.57
CA PRO A 31 29.14 -9.24 -34.33
C PRO A 31 28.75 -10.70 -34.48
N ILE A 32 29.51 -11.58 -33.83
CA ILE A 32 29.23 -13.01 -33.83
C ILE A 32 27.90 -13.27 -33.10
N GLY A 33 26.92 -13.73 -33.87
CA GLY A 33 25.57 -13.99 -33.38
C GLY A 33 24.64 -12.77 -33.34
N GLY A 34 25.02 -11.69 -34.04
CA GLY A 34 24.13 -10.57 -34.38
C GLY A 34 24.12 -9.41 -33.38
N THR A 35 23.59 -8.28 -33.82
CA THR A 35 23.56 -7.01 -33.07
C THR A 35 22.85 -7.13 -31.72
N SER A 36 21.78 -7.92 -31.63
CA SER A 36 21.06 -8.17 -30.38
C SER A 36 21.93 -8.81 -29.29
N LYS A 37 22.92 -9.65 -29.65
CA LYS A 37 23.84 -10.24 -28.68
C LYS A 37 24.86 -9.24 -28.15
N VAL A 38 25.29 -8.28 -28.97
CA VAL A 38 26.16 -7.17 -28.53
C VAL A 38 25.43 -6.21 -27.62
N ALA A 39 24.15 -5.94 -27.89
CA ALA A 39 23.35 -5.03 -27.08
C ALA A 39 22.99 -5.59 -25.70
N LEU A 40 22.93 -6.93 -25.56
CA LEU A 40 22.41 -7.60 -24.37
C LEU A 40 23.13 -7.25 -23.05
N PRO A 41 24.48 -7.17 -22.96
CA PRO A 41 25.15 -6.74 -21.74
C PRO A 41 24.72 -5.36 -21.26
N PHE A 42 24.46 -4.42 -22.18
CA PHE A 42 24.06 -3.06 -21.84
C PHE A 42 22.63 -2.98 -21.29
N TYR A 43 21.72 -3.81 -21.79
CA TYR A 43 20.37 -3.93 -21.24
C TYR A 43 20.29 -4.63 -19.88
N LYS A 44 21.37 -5.29 -19.44
CA LYS A 44 21.45 -5.96 -18.12
C LYS A 44 22.00 -5.05 -17.01
N ILE A 45 22.41 -3.82 -17.32
CA ILE A 45 22.88 -2.87 -16.32
C ILE A 45 21.70 -2.44 -15.43
N ASN A 46 21.84 -2.62 -14.12
CA ASN A 46 20.83 -2.19 -13.16
C ASN A 46 21.05 -0.73 -12.75
N PHE A 47 20.62 0.20 -13.59
CA PHE A 47 20.66 1.63 -13.29
C PHE A 47 19.70 2.00 -12.15
N SER A 48 20.08 2.99 -11.34
CA SER A 48 19.15 3.58 -10.35
C SER A 48 18.03 4.35 -11.04
N GLU A 49 16.91 4.61 -10.34
CA GLU A 49 15.77 5.35 -10.90
C GLU A 49 16.17 6.75 -11.41
N ALA A 50 17.07 7.45 -10.70
CA ALA A 50 17.60 8.74 -11.14
C ALA A 50 18.40 8.63 -12.44
N GLN A 51 19.22 7.58 -12.59
CA GLN A 51 19.98 7.33 -13.82
C GLN A 51 19.08 6.90 -14.98
N LYS A 52 18.03 6.11 -14.72
CA LYS A 52 17.02 5.75 -15.72
C LYS A 52 16.30 6.98 -16.26
N GLN A 53 15.91 7.92 -15.39
CA GLN A 53 15.30 9.19 -15.81
C GLN A 53 16.25 10.03 -16.67
N LEU A 54 17.54 10.09 -16.31
CA LEU A 54 18.55 10.84 -17.08
C LEU A 54 18.81 10.27 -18.48
N LEU A 55 18.60 8.97 -18.66
CA LEU A 55 18.78 8.23 -19.91
C LEU A 55 17.50 8.03 -20.71
N GLN A 56 16.34 8.36 -20.12
CA GLN A 56 15.05 8.20 -20.78
C GLN A 56 15.01 9.01 -22.08
N GLN A 57 14.62 8.37 -23.18
CA GLN A 57 14.55 8.97 -24.53
C GLN A 57 15.88 9.54 -25.07
N LYS A 58 17.02 9.22 -24.45
CA LYS A 58 18.34 9.54 -25.01
C LYS A 58 18.89 8.35 -25.77
N GLU A 59 19.43 8.62 -26.94
CA GLU A 59 20.18 7.67 -27.73
C GLU A 59 21.63 7.62 -27.23
N ILE A 60 22.07 6.43 -26.84
CA ILE A 60 23.46 6.16 -26.47
C ILE A 60 24.14 5.51 -27.67
N GLU A 61 25.27 6.10 -28.08
CA GLU A 61 26.13 5.56 -29.13
C GLU A 61 27.43 5.07 -28.49
N LEU A 62 27.76 3.79 -28.72
CA LEU A 62 29.03 3.19 -28.37
C LEU A 62 29.84 2.99 -29.65
N VAL A 63 31.08 3.48 -29.64
CA VAL A 63 32.01 3.34 -30.76
C VAL A 63 33.05 2.30 -30.41
N PHE A 64 33.07 1.22 -31.19
CA PHE A 64 34.05 0.14 -31.03
C PHE A 64 35.06 0.16 -32.16
N PHE A 65 36.33 -0.05 -31.84
CA PHE A 65 37.37 -0.42 -32.78
C PHE A 65 37.50 -1.95 -32.78
N ILE A 66 37.32 -2.56 -33.95
CA ILE A 66 37.45 -3.99 -34.17
C ILE A 66 38.78 -4.22 -34.86
N ASP A 67 39.66 -5.02 -34.26
CA ASP A 67 40.95 -5.37 -34.87
C ASP A 67 40.83 -6.48 -35.95
N GLU A 68 41.97 -6.88 -36.52
CA GLU A 68 42.03 -7.90 -37.58
C GLU A 68 41.65 -9.31 -37.06
N GLU A 69 41.75 -9.54 -35.75
CA GLU A 69 41.36 -10.76 -35.07
C GLU A 69 39.86 -10.79 -34.72
N GLY A 70 39.18 -9.64 -34.76
CA GLY A 70 37.77 -9.49 -34.42
C GLY A 70 37.53 -9.19 -32.93
N LEU A 71 38.55 -8.74 -32.19
CA LEU A 71 38.44 -8.29 -30.81
C LEU A 71 37.93 -6.85 -30.78
N PRO A 72 36.83 -6.57 -30.07
CA PRO A 72 36.31 -5.22 -29.93
C PRO A 72 36.97 -4.46 -28.77
N THR A 73 37.40 -3.23 -29.02
CA THR A 73 37.82 -2.26 -28.01
C THR A 73 36.86 -1.08 -28.01
N LEU A 74 36.35 -0.69 -26.84
CA LEU A 74 35.47 0.48 -26.72
C LEU A 74 36.31 1.77 -26.76
N GLU A 75 36.11 2.58 -27.79
CA GLU A 75 36.84 3.84 -28.01
C GLU A 75 36.11 5.03 -27.39
N ASP A 76 34.79 5.12 -27.59
CA ASP A 76 34.01 6.29 -27.18
C ASP A 76 32.57 5.95 -26.81
N ILE A 77 31.97 6.79 -25.95
CA ILE A 77 30.57 6.73 -25.53
C ILE A 77 29.96 8.12 -25.71
N LYS A 78 28.92 8.24 -26.53
CA LYS A 78 28.15 9.47 -26.71
C LYS A 78 26.73 9.33 -26.17
N GLY A 79 26.12 10.46 -25.84
CA GLY A 79 24.73 10.54 -25.36
C GLY A 79 24.57 10.73 -23.85
N THR A 80 25.66 10.69 -23.07
CA THR A 80 25.66 11.01 -21.64
C THR A 80 27.01 11.59 -21.19
N THR A 81 27.00 12.42 -20.14
CA THR A 81 28.20 12.94 -19.47
C THR A 81 28.28 12.49 -18.01
N ASP A 82 27.36 11.64 -17.55
CA ASP A 82 27.32 11.14 -16.18
C ASP A 82 28.39 10.08 -15.95
N ALA A 83 29.29 10.31 -14.99
CA ALA A 83 30.44 9.45 -14.75
C ALA A 83 30.07 8.02 -14.32
N ALA A 84 28.99 7.86 -13.54
CA ALA A 84 28.56 6.56 -13.04
C ALA A 84 27.92 5.71 -14.14
N ILE A 85 27.18 6.35 -15.05
CA ILE A 85 26.63 5.70 -16.24
C ILE A 85 27.75 5.29 -17.19
N LEU A 86 28.72 6.18 -17.46
CA LEU A 86 29.89 5.88 -18.31
C LEU A 86 30.68 4.69 -17.78
N ASP A 87 30.92 4.62 -16.48
CA ASP A 87 31.64 3.50 -15.85
C ASP A 87 30.89 2.17 -16.00
N SER A 88 29.57 2.19 -15.79
CA SER A 88 28.71 1.02 -15.97
C SER A 88 28.71 0.50 -17.41
N LEU A 89 28.67 1.42 -18.39
CA LEU A 89 28.73 1.08 -19.81
C LEU A 89 30.10 0.48 -20.20
N ARG A 90 31.21 1.05 -19.70
CA ARG A 90 32.55 0.49 -19.91
C ARG A 90 32.69 -0.91 -19.33
N SER A 91 32.17 -1.12 -18.12
CA SER A 91 32.17 -2.43 -17.48
C SER A 91 31.36 -3.47 -18.28
N ALA A 92 30.20 -3.09 -18.80
CA ALA A 92 29.39 -3.96 -19.65
C ALA A 92 30.08 -4.29 -20.99
N ALA A 93 30.83 -3.34 -21.57
CA ALA A 93 31.54 -3.52 -22.82
C ALA A 93 32.63 -4.63 -22.75
N ALA A 94 33.17 -4.93 -21.57
CA ALA A 94 34.10 -6.04 -21.39
C ALA A 94 33.46 -7.43 -21.66
N ASN A 95 32.13 -7.52 -21.72
CA ASN A 95 31.38 -8.77 -21.84
C ASN A 95 30.66 -8.94 -23.19
N ILE A 96 31.01 -8.15 -24.21
CA ILE A 96 30.43 -8.28 -25.55
C ILE A 96 31.08 -9.43 -26.33
N PRO A 97 30.37 -10.05 -27.30
CA PRO A 97 30.95 -11.09 -28.13
C PRO A 97 32.02 -10.54 -29.08
N LEU A 98 32.87 -11.44 -29.58
CA LEU A 98 33.78 -11.15 -30.69
C LEU A 98 33.02 -10.80 -31.97
N PHE A 99 33.74 -10.20 -32.91
CA PHE A 99 33.24 -9.79 -34.21
C PHE A 99 33.91 -10.60 -35.32
N HIS A 100 33.21 -10.72 -36.45
CA HIS A 100 33.85 -10.91 -37.73
C HIS A 100 34.52 -9.58 -38.12
N PRO A 101 35.84 -9.55 -38.32
CA PRO A 101 36.54 -8.35 -38.72
C PRO A 101 36.11 -7.92 -40.12
N ARG A 102 36.31 -6.63 -40.43
CA ARG A 102 36.06 -6.15 -41.79
C ARG A 102 36.94 -6.94 -42.74
N THR A 103 36.35 -7.43 -43.82
CA THR A 103 37.11 -8.09 -44.89
C THR A 103 37.04 -7.20 -46.11
N VAL A 104 38.19 -6.90 -46.73
CA VAL A 104 38.28 -6.19 -48.01
C VAL A 104 39.10 -7.05 -48.97
N ASN A 105 38.50 -7.47 -50.09
CA ASN A 105 39.11 -8.38 -51.06
C ASN A 105 39.69 -9.68 -50.44
N GLY A 106 39.08 -10.17 -49.37
CA GLY A 106 39.52 -11.39 -48.66
C GLY A 106 40.62 -11.16 -47.61
N VAL A 107 41.11 -9.94 -47.43
CA VAL A 107 42.05 -9.56 -46.37
C VAL A 107 41.28 -8.97 -45.19
N LYS A 108 41.62 -9.38 -43.97
CA LYS A 108 41.02 -8.83 -42.75
C LYS A 108 41.66 -7.48 -42.44
N GLU A 109 40.84 -6.48 -42.14
CA GLU A 109 41.26 -5.13 -41.78
C GLU A 109 40.53 -4.70 -40.51
N SER A 110 41.19 -3.85 -39.73
CA SER A 110 40.54 -3.19 -38.60
C SER A 110 39.45 -2.21 -39.05
N ALA A 111 38.38 -2.07 -38.27
CA ALA A 111 37.28 -1.16 -38.61
C ALA A 111 36.51 -0.66 -37.39
N LEU A 112 35.80 0.45 -37.55
CA LEU A 112 34.87 0.94 -36.53
C LEU A 112 33.51 0.26 -36.65
N TYR A 113 32.91 -0.02 -35.49
CA TYR A 113 31.55 -0.48 -35.36
C TYR A 113 30.78 0.44 -34.40
N PHE A 114 29.61 0.90 -34.83
CA PHE A 114 28.77 1.82 -34.07
C PHE A 114 27.55 1.09 -33.56
N LEU A 115 27.39 1.02 -32.23
CA LEU A 115 26.19 0.49 -31.60
C LEU A 115 25.38 1.64 -31.04
N GLN A 116 24.21 1.88 -31.64
CA GLN A 116 23.23 2.84 -31.13
C GLN A 116 22.10 2.06 -30.46
N PHE A 117 21.77 2.45 -29.23
CA PHE A 117 20.62 1.90 -28.53
C PHE A 117 19.98 2.93 -27.62
N GLN A 118 18.70 2.72 -27.37
CA GLN A 118 17.94 3.45 -26.37
C GLN A 118 17.55 2.47 -25.28
N LEU A 119 17.67 2.91 -24.02
CA LEU A 119 17.06 2.18 -22.94
C LEU A 119 15.54 2.21 -23.14
N PRO A 120 14.84 1.07 -23.02
CA PRO A 120 13.40 1.09 -23.11
C PRO A 120 12.87 2.03 -22.03
N VAL A 121 11.82 2.78 -22.37
CA VAL A 121 11.03 3.43 -21.35
C VAL A 121 10.40 2.30 -20.55
N TYR A 122 10.97 2.02 -19.39
CA TYR A 122 10.28 1.26 -18.36
C TYR A 122 9.18 2.19 -17.85
N GLU A 123 8.08 2.28 -18.60
CA GLU A 123 6.83 2.63 -17.95
C GLU A 123 6.73 1.67 -16.78
N PRO A 124 6.56 2.15 -15.54
CA PRO A 124 6.32 1.26 -14.41
C PRO A 124 5.17 0.42 -14.89
N ALA A 125 5.43 -0.85 -15.22
CA ALA A 125 4.54 -1.67 -16.04
C ALA A 125 3.18 -1.36 -15.49
N ALA A 126 2.34 -0.63 -16.28
CA ALA A 126 1.04 -0.22 -15.83
C ALA A 126 0.53 -1.51 -15.27
N ALA A 127 0.36 -1.58 -13.94
CA ALA A 127 0.06 -2.84 -13.34
C ALA A 127 -1.19 -3.19 -14.11
N GLU A 128 -1.13 -4.22 -14.96
CA GLU A 128 -2.31 -4.97 -15.23
C GLU A 128 -2.58 -5.49 -13.83
N GLU A 129 -3.27 -4.66 -13.04
CA GLU A 129 -4.35 -5.07 -12.21
C GLU A 129 -5.16 -5.95 -13.16
N ARG A 130 -4.71 -7.20 -13.28
CA ARG A 130 -5.57 -8.35 -13.19
C ARG A 130 -6.27 -8.17 -11.84
N TYR A 131 -7.18 -7.19 -11.79
CA TYR A 131 -8.47 -7.41 -11.21
C TYR A 131 -8.91 -8.70 -11.91
N VAL A 132 -8.60 -9.82 -11.27
CA VAL A 132 -9.55 -10.90 -11.21
C VAL A 132 -10.85 -10.17 -10.96
N HIS A 133 -11.70 -10.07 -11.99
CA HIS A 133 -13.07 -9.65 -11.81
C HIS A 133 -13.65 -10.72 -10.89
N TYR A 134 -13.40 -10.58 -9.59
CA TYR A 134 -14.17 -11.23 -8.56
C TYR A 134 -15.55 -10.68 -8.81
N LYS A 135 -16.37 -11.46 -9.51
CA LYS A 135 -17.78 -11.17 -9.66
C LYS A 135 -18.29 -11.03 -8.24
N THR A 136 -18.51 -9.80 -7.79
CA THR A 136 -18.95 -9.49 -6.44
C THR A 136 -20.26 -10.24 -6.26
N ARG A 137 -20.24 -11.36 -5.53
CA ARG A 137 -21.44 -12.16 -5.34
C ARG A 137 -22.36 -11.40 -4.40
N ALA A 138 -23.61 -11.26 -4.80
CA ALA A 138 -24.64 -10.75 -3.89
C ALA A 138 -24.92 -11.82 -2.82
N HIS A 139 -25.46 -11.40 -1.67
CA HIS A 139 -25.91 -12.36 -0.64
C HIS A 139 -26.91 -13.39 -1.20
N GLU A 140 -27.67 -13.00 -2.22
CA GLU A 140 -28.68 -13.82 -2.90
C GLU A 140 -28.09 -14.94 -3.77
N ASP A 141 -26.80 -14.84 -4.13
CA ASP A 141 -26.08 -15.87 -4.89
C ASP A 141 -25.68 -17.07 -4.02
N PHE A 142 -25.84 -16.98 -2.71
CA PHE A 142 -25.54 -18.06 -1.77
C PHE A 142 -26.77 -18.94 -1.55
N GLU A 143 -26.56 -20.26 -1.63
CA GLU A 143 -27.53 -21.26 -1.15
C GLU A 143 -27.57 -21.24 0.38
N TYR A 144 -26.39 -21.15 1.00
CA TYR A 144 -26.23 -20.86 2.42
C TYR A 144 -24.90 -20.13 2.69
N ILE A 145 -24.85 -19.39 3.80
CA ILE A 145 -23.67 -18.71 4.31
C ILE A 145 -23.67 -18.71 5.83
N HIS A 146 -22.66 -19.31 6.44
CA HIS A 146 -22.55 -19.50 7.88
C HIS A 146 -21.48 -18.59 8.45
N LYS A 147 -21.90 -17.69 9.34
CA LYS A 147 -20.98 -16.81 10.08
C LYS A 147 -20.16 -17.65 11.06
N SER A 148 -18.87 -17.36 11.11
CA SER A 148 -17.92 -17.98 12.05
C SER A 148 -18.13 -17.56 13.52
N GLY A 149 -18.95 -16.52 13.75
CA GLY A 149 -19.03 -15.80 15.02
C GLY A 149 -17.86 -14.85 15.26
N GLN A 150 -16.84 -14.85 14.39
CA GLN A 150 -15.76 -13.86 14.43
C GLN A 150 -16.18 -12.62 13.65
N ARG A 151 -15.78 -11.45 14.14
CA ARG A 151 -15.98 -10.19 13.41
C ARG A 151 -15.01 -9.10 13.84
N LEU A 152 -14.81 -8.14 12.93
CA LEU A 152 -14.16 -6.87 13.19
C LEU A 152 -15.21 -5.77 13.17
N ASP A 153 -15.29 -4.98 14.23
CA ASP A 153 -16.19 -3.84 14.35
C ASP A 153 -15.39 -2.53 14.38
N ILE A 154 -15.83 -1.54 13.59
CA ILE A 154 -15.42 -0.14 13.72
C ILE A 154 -16.65 0.65 14.15
N LEU A 155 -16.56 1.33 15.28
CA LEU A 155 -17.58 2.23 15.80
C LEU A 155 -17.11 3.67 15.65
N MET A 156 -18.01 4.55 15.20
CA MET A 156 -17.83 6.00 15.24
C MET A 156 -19.13 6.66 15.65
N GLY A 157 -19.11 7.55 16.64
CA GLY A 157 -20.34 8.18 17.10
C GLY A 157 -20.15 9.40 17.98
N ALA A 158 -21.30 9.98 18.34
CA ALA A 158 -21.39 11.09 19.26
C ALA A 158 -21.84 10.60 20.63
N VAL A 159 -21.33 11.26 21.67
CA VAL A 159 -21.63 10.95 23.07
C VAL A 159 -22.01 12.21 23.80
N ALA A 160 -22.91 12.09 24.76
CA ALA A 160 -23.20 13.08 25.78
C ALA A 160 -22.75 12.53 27.14
N ASN A 161 -22.19 13.39 27.98
CA ASN A 161 -21.73 12.97 29.30
C ASN A 161 -22.15 13.96 30.40
N THR A 162 -22.08 13.49 31.63
CA THR A 162 -22.14 14.31 32.83
C THR A 162 -21.27 13.70 33.92
N PHE A 163 -20.92 14.50 34.93
CA PHE A 163 -20.12 14.05 36.05
C PHE A 163 -20.95 14.00 37.34
N LEU A 164 -20.61 13.07 38.23
CA LEU A 164 -21.05 12.99 39.61
C LEU A 164 -19.85 13.14 40.54
N GLY A 165 -20.08 13.70 41.73
CA GLY A 165 -19.04 14.05 42.70
C GLY A 165 -18.39 15.41 42.41
N LYS A 166 -17.16 15.60 42.89
CA LYS A 166 -16.42 16.87 42.78
C LYS A 166 -16.34 17.45 41.36
N PRO A 167 -16.13 16.68 40.29
CA PRO A 167 -16.00 17.26 38.96
C PRO A 167 -17.28 17.95 38.47
N ASN A 168 -18.45 17.58 39.00
CA ASN A 168 -19.71 18.26 38.69
C ASN A 168 -19.75 19.70 39.23
N GLU A 169 -18.94 20.06 40.22
CA GLU A 169 -18.83 21.45 40.70
C GLU A 169 -18.07 22.31 39.68
N TYR A 170 -17.15 21.71 38.91
CA TYR A 170 -16.25 22.39 37.99
C TYR A 170 -16.69 22.28 36.53
N LEU A 171 -17.40 21.21 36.16
CA LEU A 171 -17.78 20.93 34.78
C LEU A 171 -19.30 20.89 34.60
N GLN A 172 -19.76 21.45 33.49
CA GLN A 172 -21.12 21.27 32.98
C GLN A 172 -21.24 19.93 32.24
N PRO A 173 -22.46 19.38 32.09
CA PRO A 173 -22.72 18.34 31.12
C PRO A 173 -22.18 18.75 29.75
N GLY A 174 -21.69 17.77 29.01
CA GLY A 174 -20.98 18.01 27.76
C GLY A 174 -21.22 16.90 26.78
N GLY A 175 -20.36 16.87 25.76
CA GLY A 175 -20.45 15.87 24.71
C GLY A 175 -19.12 15.66 24.04
N GLY A 176 -19.13 14.74 23.09
CA GLY A 176 -17.89 14.22 22.56
C GLY A 176 -18.09 13.30 21.37
N MET A 177 -16.98 12.72 20.95
CA MET A 177 -16.92 11.71 19.90
C MET A 177 -16.26 10.46 20.44
N LYS A 178 -16.73 9.31 19.97
CA LYS A 178 -16.18 8.00 20.31
C LYS A 178 -15.82 7.23 19.05
N LEU A 179 -14.66 6.60 19.07
CA LEU A 179 -14.14 5.72 18.04
C LEU A 179 -13.63 4.42 18.68
N ASP A 180 -14.19 3.29 18.29
CA ASP A 180 -13.71 1.99 18.75
C ASP A 180 -13.34 1.11 17.56
N MET A 181 -12.32 0.27 17.74
CA MET A 181 -11.98 -0.81 16.83
C MET A 181 -11.89 -2.10 17.64
N MET A 182 -12.82 -3.03 17.40
CA MET A 182 -12.99 -4.22 18.22
C MET A 182 -12.94 -5.49 17.37
N PHE A 183 -12.17 -6.48 17.81
CA PHE A 183 -12.22 -7.83 17.26
C PHE A 183 -12.97 -8.74 18.21
N THR A 184 -14.00 -9.42 17.71
CA THR A 184 -14.77 -10.44 18.45
C THR A 184 -14.48 -11.81 17.86
N GLY A 185 -14.15 -12.79 18.71
CA GLY A 185 -13.91 -14.19 18.31
C GLY A 185 -15.17 -15.07 18.36
N LYS A 186 -15.02 -16.34 17.97
CA LYS A 186 -16.14 -17.30 17.77
C LYS A 186 -17.11 -17.45 18.96
N LYS A 187 -16.61 -17.25 20.18
CA LYS A 187 -17.41 -17.35 21.42
C LYS A 187 -18.03 -16.02 21.85
N GLY A 188 -18.02 -14.99 21.00
CA GLY A 188 -18.55 -13.66 21.31
C GLY A 188 -17.70 -12.85 22.29
N PHE A 189 -16.54 -13.36 22.71
CA PHE A 189 -15.55 -12.58 23.47
C PHE A 189 -14.61 -11.89 22.50
N GLY A 190 -14.19 -10.69 22.84
CA GLY A 190 -13.30 -9.92 22.01
C GLY A 190 -12.53 -8.88 22.79
N GLY A 191 -11.73 -8.14 22.04
CA GLY A 191 -11.01 -6.99 22.56
C GLY A 191 -10.54 -6.07 21.44
N GLY A 192 -10.08 -4.89 21.82
CA GLY A 192 -9.67 -3.90 20.85
C GLY A 192 -9.28 -2.58 21.49
N MET A 193 -9.26 -1.54 20.66
CA MET A 193 -8.87 -0.19 21.03
C MET A 193 -10.09 0.70 21.14
N VAL A 194 -10.06 1.60 22.12
CA VAL A 194 -11.11 2.60 22.33
C VAL A 194 -10.48 3.98 22.42
N MET A 195 -11.14 4.95 21.81
CA MET A 195 -10.74 6.34 21.83
C MET A 195 -11.97 7.22 21.97
N SER A 196 -11.94 8.15 22.92
CA SER A 196 -13.00 9.12 23.11
C SER A 196 -12.45 10.52 23.30
N PHE A 197 -13.11 11.50 22.72
CA PHE A 197 -12.84 12.92 22.91
C PHE A 197 -14.06 13.56 23.57
N TYR A 198 -13.85 14.38 24.60
CA TYR A 198 -14.93 15.09 25.29
C TYR A 198 -14.61 16.58 25.43
N GLY A 199 -15.66 17.39 25.36
CA GLY A 199 -15.66 18.79 25.70
C GLY A 199 -16.75 19.10 26.72
N ASN A 200 -16.34 19.57 27.89
CA ASN A 200 -17.22 19.97 28.98
C ASN A 200 -16.89 21.41 29.36
N LYS A 201 -17.89 22.31 29.34
CA LYS A 201 -17.67 23.70 29.74
C LYS A 201 -17.33 23.79 31.23
N LEU A 202 -16.39 24.66 31.59
CA LEU A 202 -16.12 25.00 32.98
C LEU A 202 -17.31 25.78 33.57
N LYS A 203 -17.72 25.41 34.78
CA LYS A 203 -18.58 26.21 35.67
C LYS A 203 -17.75 27.22 36.45
N GLN A 204 -16.57 26.79 36.88
CA GLN A 204 -15.61 27.56 37.64
C GLN A 204 -14.20 27.02 37.35
N PRO A 205 -13.14 27.83 37.48
CA PRO A 205 -11.77 27.38 37.24
C PRO A 205 -11.34 26.31 38.23
N TYR A 206 -10.53 25.36 37.78
CA TYR A 206 -9.85 24.40 38.65
C TYR A 206 -8.82 25.11 39.56
N PRO A 207 -8.60 24.64 40.79
CA PRO A 207 -7.59 25.19 41.68
C PRO A 207 -6.19 24.70 41.29
N ILE A 208 -5.65 25.22 40.19
CA ILE A 208 -4.31 24.90 39.69
C ILE A 208 -3.32 26.00 40.05
N SER A 209 -2.06 25.63 40.24
CA SER A 209 -0.95 26.57 40.50
C SER A 209 -0.44 27.20 39.20
N SER A 210 -1.31 27.88 38.47
CA SER A 210 -0.95 28.61 37.25
C SER A 210 -1.76 29.91 37.16
N GLY A 211 -1.10 31.00 36.77
CA GLY A 211 -1.76 32.27 36.49
C GLY A 211 -2.43 32.33 35.11
N ARG A 212 -2.30 31.27 34.30
CA ARG A 212 -2.84 31.22 32.94
C ARG A 212 -4.35 31.01 32.94
N GLU A 213 -5.03 31.65 32.00
CA GLU A 213 -6.46 31.44 31.78
C GLU A 213 -6.73 29.98 31.37
N GLN A 214 -7.77 29.39 31.96
CA GLN A 214 -8.16 28.03 31.65
C GLN A 214 -9.04 27.98 30.40
N ASN A 215 -8.94 26.89 29.64
CA ASN A 215 -9.83 26.63 28.52
C ASN A 215 -11.28 26.66 29.01
N SER A 216 -12.15 27.42 28.34
CA SER A 216 -13.57 27.50 28.70
C SER A 216 -14.30 26.15 28.59
N ALA A 217 -13.79 25.24 27.74
CA ALA A 217 -14.17 23.83 27.68
C ALA A 217 -12.91 22.96 27.55
N PRO A 218 -12.26 22.57 28.66
CA PRO A 218 -11.02 21.81 28.65
C PRO A 218 -11.18 20.50 27.88
N PRO A 219 -10.52 20.31 26.73
CA PRO A 219 -10.69 19.11 25.94
C PRO A 219 -10.06 17.92 26.67
N MET A 220 -10.79 16.81 26.68
CA MET A 220 -10.36 15.56 27.27
C MET A 220 -10.23 14.50 26.18
N LEU A 221 -9.11 13.76 26.18
CA LEU A 221 -8.89 12.58 25.36
C LEU A 221 -8.75 11.37 26.28
N MET A 222 -9.47 10.31 25.94
CA MET A 222 -9.30 8.98 26.49
C MET A 222 -8.83 8.05 25.40
N LEU A 223 -7.73 7.34 25.63
CA LEU A 223 -7.21 6.31 24.73
C LEU A 223 -6.94 5.05 25.54
N GLY A 224 -7.38 3.91 25.05
CA GLY A 224 -7.30 2.69 25.82
C GLY A 224 -7.58 1.42 25.05
N VAL A 225 -7.77 0.37 25.83
CA VAL A 225 -8.17 -0.95 25.36
C VAL A 225 -9.50 -1.34 25.97
N ALA A 226 -10.22 -2.22 25.30
CA ALA A 226 -11.45 -2.80 25.83
C ALA A 226 -11.46 -4.32 25.65
N ALA A 227 -12.15 -4.99 26.55
CA ALA A 227 -12.59 -6.38 26.40
C ALA A 227 -14.12 -6.38 26.27
N ASN A 228 -14.66 -7.07 25.27
CA ASN A 228 -16.10 -7.13 25.04
C ASN A 228 -16.65 -8.55 25.11
N LYS A 229 -17.94 -8.64 25.43
CA LYS A 229 -18.73 -9.86 25.35
C LYS A 229 -20.09 -9.56 24.75
N ALA A 230 -20.43 -10.24 23.65
CA ALA A 230 -21.79 -10.31 23.14
C ALA A 230 -22.61 -11.32 23.98
N PHE A 231 -23.81 -10.93 24.42
CA PHE A 231 -24.65 -11.76 25.30
C PHE A 231 -25.94 -12.23 24.63
N ALA A 232 -26.50 -11.43 23.73
CA ALA A 232 -27.73 -11.76 23.04
C ALA A 232 -27.66 -11.23 21.62
N GLU A 233 -27.83 -12.12 20.64
CA GLU A 233 -27.94 -11.78 19.23
C GLU A 233 -29.28 -12.31 18.73
N LYS A 234 -30.09 -11.39 18.20
CA LYS A 234 -31.28 -11.67 17.41
C LYS A 234 -31.03 -11.17 16.00
N GLU A 235 -31.85 -11.59 15.04
CA GLU A 235 -31.68 -11.28 13.62
C GLU A 235 -31.42 -9.79 13.32
N ARG A 236 -32.06 -8.89 14.09
CA ARG A 236 -31.96 -7.43 13.92
C ARG A 236 -31.32 -6.68 15.09
N THR A 237 -31.09 -7.33 16.22
CA THR A 237 -30.65 -6.64 17.43
C THR A 237 -29.60 -7.42 18.18
N GLU A 238 -28.67 -6.70 18.80
CA GLU A 238 -27.62 -7.32 19.58
C GLU A 238 -27.33 -6.52 20.86
N PHE A 239 -27.03 -7.24 21.93
CA PHE A 239 -26.50 -6.67 23.17
C PHE A 239 -25.07 -7.13 23.40
N ASN A 240 -24.19 -6.17 23.69
CA ASN A 240 -22.87 -6.45 24.19
C ASN A 240 -22.49 -5.51 25.33
N ALA A 241 -21.58 -5.96 26.19
CA ALA A 241 -20.94 -5.08 27.16
C ALA A 241 -19.43 -5.10 26.95
N GLN A 242 -18.81 -4.01 27.37
CA GLN A 242 -17.40 -3.75 27.24
C GLN A 242 -16.86 -3.29 28.59
N LEU A 243 -15.73 -3.86 28.97
CA LEU A 243 -14.87 -3.34 30.03
C LEU A 243 -13.76 -2.56 29.36
N GLU A 244 -13.69 -1.27 29.64
CA GLU A 244 -12.72 -0.36 29.06
C GLU A 244 -11.67 0.02 30.11
N LEU A 245 -10.41 0.10 29.70
CA LEU A 245 -9.33 0.69 30.48
C LEU A 245 -8.64 1.73 29.63
N ALA A 246 -8.85 3.01 29.97
CA ALA A 246 -8.31 4.13 29.21
C ALA A 246 -7.34 4.96 30.04
N TYR A 247 -6.30 5.44 29.40
CA TYR A 247 -5.51 6.57 29.86
C TYR A 247 -6.25 7.86 29.48
N ALA A 248 -6.41 8.77 30.44
CA ALA A 248 -7.16 10.00 30.28
C ALA A 248 -6.21 11.20 30.37
N VAL A 249 -6.34 12.13 29.44
CA VAL A 249 -5.66 13.43 29.48
C VAL A 249 -6.68 14.55 29.31
N GLN A 250 -6.51 15.63 30.06
CA GLN A 250 -7.37 16.81 29.94
C GLN A 250 -6.51 18.07 29.93
N ASN A 251 -6.69 18.90 28.90
CA ASN A 251 -5.91 20.12 28.72
C ASN A 251 -6.63 21.27 29.43
N VAL A 252 -6.18 21.63 30.63
CA VAL A 252 -6.86 22.64 31.46
C VAL A 252 -6.57 24.05 30.96
N THR A 253 -5.35 24.32 30.53
CA THR A 253 -4.95 25.61 29.93
C THR A 253 -4.62 25.39 28.45
N PRO A 254 -4.63 26.44 27.61
CA PRO A 254 -4.18 26.31 26.23
C PRO A 254 -2.67 26.09 26.18
N LYS A 255 -2.23 25.25 25.24
CA LYS A 255 -0.83 25.12 24.87
C LYS A 255 -0.55 26.14 23.76
N LEU A 256 0.28 27.14 24.03
CA LEU A 256 0.53 28.25 23.09
C LEU A 256 1.66 27.92 22.12
N GLU A 257 2.68 27.20 22.60
CA GLU A 257 3.88 26.84 21.83
C GLU A 257 4.27 25.38 22.05
N TYR A 258 5.14 24.81 21.21
CA TYR A 258 5.52 23.40 21.32
C TYR A 258 6.24 23.07 22.64
N GLU A 259 7.10 23.97 23.10
CA GLU A 259 7.93 23.86 24.32
C GLU A 259 7.32 24.62 25.53
N ASP A 260 6.01 24.77 25.55
CA ASP A 260 5.28 25.50 26.59
C ASP A 260 5.20 24.70 27.91
N GLU A 261 6.09 25.00 28.85
CA GLU A 261 6.18 24.36 30.18
C GLU A 261 5.07 24.81 31.15
N ASP A 262 4.50 26.00 30.93
CA ASP A 262 3.45 26.59 31.76
C ASP A 262 2.06 26.01 31.47
N TRP A 263 1.96 25.16 30.43
CA TRP A 263 0.74 24.47 30.06
C TRP A 263 0.40 23.35 31.05
N VAL A 264 -0.76 23.50 31.70
CA VAL A 264 -1.30 22.53 32.64
C VAL A 264 -2.18 21.49 31.92
N GLN A 265 -1.73 20.23 31.98
CA GLN A 265 -2.47 19.04 31.55
C GLN A 265 -2.69 18.09 32.73
N LEU A 266 -3.95 17.68 32.93
CA LEU A 266 -4.28 16.62 33.87
C LEU A 266 -4.11 15.27 33.19
N LYS A 267 -3.56 14.31 33.94
CA LYS A 267 -3.25 12.96 33.47
C LYS A 267 -3.81 11.94 34.45
N GLY A 268 -4.32 10.84 33.93
CA GLY A 268 -5.10 9.93 34.72
C GLY A 268 -5.44 8.62 34.04
N PHE A 269 -6.22 7.81 34.72
CA PHE A 269 -6.78 6.58 34.17
C PHE A 269 -8.29 6.53 34.41
N SER A 270 -9.00 5.85 33.53
CA SER A 270 -10.45 5.73 33.59
C SER A 270 -10.90 4.35 33.16
N PRO A 271 -11.16 3.44 34.12
CA PRO A 271 -11.87 2.21 33.82
C PRO A 271 -13.33 2.55 33.48
N GLY A 272 -13.96 1.74 32.65
CA GLY A 272 -15.34 1.97 32.23
C GLY A 272 -16.09 0.67 32.01
N VAL A 273 -17.38 0.69 32.31
CA VAL A 273 -18.32 -0.33 31.85
C VAL A 273 -19.24 0.32 30.83
N VAL A 274 -19.32 -0.26 29.64
CA VAL A 274 -20.16 0.23 28.55
C VAL A 274 -21.11 -0.87 28.13
N VAL A 275 -22.39 -0.56 28.02
CA VAL A 275 -23.41 -1.45 27.48
C VAL A 275 -23.86 -0.89 26.14
N ASN A 276 -23.83 -1.73 25.12
CA ASN A 276 -24.21 -1.40 23.76
C ASN A 276 -25.47 -2.16 23.36
N TYR A 277 -26.38 -1.46 22.71
CA TYR A 277 -27.54 -2.00 22.03
C TYR A 277 -27.45 -1.66 20.54
N LEU A 278 -27.25 -2.70 19.72
CA LEU A 278 -27.05 -2.56 18.29
C LEU A 278 -28.36 -2.87 17.58
N ILE A 279 -28.74 -2.01 16.66
CA ILE A 279 -29.88 -2.19 15.75
C ILE A 279 -29.31 -2.30 14.35
N LYS A 280 -29.45 -3.48 13.75
CA LYS A 280 -28.96 -3.75 12.41
C LYS A 280 -29.71 -2.92 11.36
N LEU A 281 -28.95 -2.25 10.50
CA LEU A 281 -29.42 -1.41 9.42
C LEU A 281 -29.27 -2.16 8.09
N GLY A 282 -30.40 -2.59 7.52
CA GLY A 282 -30.43 -3.27 6.22
C GLY A 282 -30.06 -4.76 6.28
N LYS A 283 -29.76 -5.33 5.11
CA LYS A 283 -29.37 -6.72 4.92
C LYS A 283 -27.85 -6.88 4.94
N ASP A 284 -27.38 -8.09 5.23
CA ASP A 284 -25.96 -8.44 5.14
C ASP A 284 -25.48 -8.29 3.70
N ARG A 285 -24.31 -7.67 3.49
CA ARG A 285 -23.69 -7.55 2.18
C ARG A 285 -22.48 -8.47 2.11
N ALA A 286 -22.54 -9.46 1.23
CA ALA A 286 -21.40 -10.32 0.98
C ALA A 286 -20.29 -9.57 0.23
N SER A 287 -19.05 -9.87 0.60
CA SER A 287 -17.86 -9.38 -0.07
C SER A 287 -16.75 -10.42 0.03
N PHE A 288 -15.81 -10.37 -0.90
CA PHE A 288 -14.64 -11.26 -0.91
C PHE A 288 -13.41 -10.42 -0.60
N TYR A 289 -12.77 -10.71 0.53
CA TYR A 289 -11.49 -10.10 0.89
C TYR A 289 -10.42 -11.18 0.78
N TYR A 290 -9.48 -11.00 -0.16
CA TYR A 290 -8.44 -12.00 -0.49
C TYR A 290 -8.95 -13.44 -0.68
N GLY A 291 -10.12 -13.60 -1.32
CA GLY A 291 -10.72 -14.90 -1.60
C GLY A 291 -11.53 -15.53 -0.45
N ALA A 292 -11.50 -14.95 0.76
CA ALA A 292 -12.37 -15.35 1.85
C ALA A 292 -13.67 -14.52 1.84
N PRO A 293 -14.86 -15.15 1.84
CA PRO A 293 -16.10 -14.41 1.95
C PRO A 293 -16.22 -13.78 3.35
N THR A 294 -16.70 -12.54 3.37
CA THR A 294 -17.02 -11.77 4.57
C THR A 294 -18.41 -11.16 4.39
N LEU A 295 -19.08 -10.89 5.51
CA LEU A 295 -20.37 -10.22 5.52
C LEU A 295 -20.24 -8.85 6.19
N TYR A 296 -20.50 -7.80 5.42
CA TYR A 296 -20.56 -6.43 5.92
C TYR A 296 -21.95 -6.10 6.42
N ASN A 297 -21.97 -5.59 7.65
CA ASN A 297 -23.16 -5.22 8.38
C ASN A 297 -23.02 -3.79 8.90
N HIS A 298 -24.13 -3.08 8.91
CA HIS A 298 -24.23 -1.75 9.47
C HIS A 298 -25.15 -1.79 10.67
N TYR A 299 -24.80 -1.08 11.73
CA TYR A 299 -25.59 -1.02 12.94
C TYR A 299 -25.72 0.43 13.42
N LEU A 300 -26.91 0.80 13.87
CA LEU A 300 -27.10 1.92 14.78
C LEU A 300 -26.83 1.40 16.19
N ASN A 301 -25.86 1.99 16.88
CA ASN A 301 -25.45 1.59 18.21
C ASN A 301 -25.88 2.66 19.23
N VAL A 302 -26.76 2.28 20.14
CA VAL A 302 -27.10 3.08 21.31
C VAL A 302 -26.31 2.51 22.48
N HIS A 303 -25.58 3.35 23.20
CA HIS A 303 -24.80 2.88 24.35
C HIS A 303 -24.97 3.75 25.58
N GLY A 304 -24.76 3.13 26.74
CA GLY A 304 -24.65 3.80 28.02
C GLY A 304 -23.37 3.34 28.71
N ALA A 305 -22.70 4.26 29.42
CA ALA A 305 -21.45 3.96 30.10
C ALA A 305 -21.37 4.63 31.48
N VAL A 306 -20.68 3.93 32.37
CA VAL A 306 -20.33 4.40 33.72
C VAL A 306 -18.82 4.27 33.86
N ARG A 307 -18.13 5.39 34.10
CA ARG A 307 -16.66 5.46 34.05
C ARG A 307 -16.12 6.29 35.21
N PRO A 308 -15.49 5.68 36.22
CA PRO A 308 -14.63 6.43 37.15
C PRO A 308 -13.48 7.07 36.37
N VAL A 309 -13.14 8.33 36.68
CA VAL A 309 -12.04 9.07 36.07
C VAL A 309 -11.14 9.55 37.20
N PHE A 310 -9.88 9.11 37.19
CA PHE A 310 -8.90 9.41 38.23
C PHE A 310 -7.78 10.27 37.64
N PHE A 311 -7.86 11.58 37.84
CA PHE A 311 -6.81 12.51 37.47
C PHE A 311 -5.87 12.79 38.65
N ASN A 312 -4.70 13.33 38.33
CA ASN A 312 -3.76 13.89 39.31
C ASN A 312 -4.31 15.11 40.08
N LEU A 313 -5.49 15.64 39.72
CA LEU A 313 -6.23 16.64 40.47
C LEU A 313 -7.53 16.04 41.05
N LYS A 314 -7.74 16.20 42.37
CA LYS A 314 -8.89 15.61 43.07
C LYS A 314 -10.21 16.21 42.63
N GLU A 315 -10.20 17.48 42.24
CA GLU A 315 -11.36 18.25 41.77
C GLU A 315 -11.84 17.77 40.40
N ALA A 316 -10.96 17.21 39.58
CA ALA A 316 -11.28 16.61 38.30
C ALA A 316 -11.56 15.09 38.39
N THR A 317 -11.31 14.49 39.55
CA THR A 317 -11.52 13.04 39.80
C THR A 317 -12.94 12.75 40.26
N GLY A 318 -13.64 11.84 39.58
CA GLY A 318 -15.02 11.50 39.92
C GLY A 318 -15.64 10.46 38.98
N LEU A 319 -16.97 10.35 39.00
CA LEU A 319 -17.71 9.39 38.19
C LEU A 319 -18.31 10.09 36.97
N MET A 320 -17.99 9.63 35.78
CA MET A 320 -18.61 10.08 34.53
C MET A 320 -19.71 9.11 34.11
N LEU A 321 -20.87 9.67 33.77
CA LEU A 321 -21.96 8.97 33.12
C LEU A 321 -22.02 9.40 31.67
N GLU A 322 -22.22 8.46 30.76
CA GLU A 322 -22.24 8.71 29.33
C GLU A 322 -23.41 7.98 28.68
N VAL A 323 -24.01 8.63 27.68
CA VAL A 323 -24.94 8.04 26.73
C VAL A 323 -24.52 8.42 25.33
N GLY A 324 -24.65 7.51 24.37
CA GLY A 324 -24.18 7.77 23.01
C GLY A 324 -25.01 7.11 21.93
N LEU A 325 -24.89 7.70 20.75
CA LEU A 325 -25.46 7.20 19.50
C LEU A 325 -24.33 7.13 18.47
N SER A 326 -24.08 5.93 17.97
CA SER A 326 -22.94 5.66 17.09
C SER A 326 -23.36 4.84 15.90
N TYR A 327 -22.60 4.98 14.82
CA TYR A 327 -22.65 4.07 13.69
C TYR A 327 -21.57 3.00 13.88
N ARG A 328 -21.93 1.72 13.71
CA ARG A 328 -21.00 0.60 13.80
C ARG A 328 -20.99 -0.19 12.49
N LEU A 329 -19.81 -0.29 11.89
CA LEU A 329 -19.54 -1.15 10.75
C LEU A 329 -18.98 -2.47 11.26
N GLY A 330 -19.69 -3.57 11.03
CA GLY A 330 -19.25 -4.92 11.40
C GLY A 330 -18.88 -5.73 10.17
N THR A 331 -17.70 -6.36 10.20
CA THR A 331 -17.23 -7.29 9.17
C THR A 331 -17.19 -8.68 9.79
N HIS A 332 -18.18 -9.52 9.45
CA HIS A 332 -18.28 -10.89 9.96
C HIS A 332 -17.52 -11.85 9.04
N PHE A 333 -16.69 -12.71 9.64
CA PHE A 333 -15.99 -13.75 8.90
C PHE A 333 -16.91 -14.95 8.68
N VAL A 334 -16.76 -15.62 7.54
CA VAL A 334 -17.57 -16.76 7.14
C VAL A 334 -16.74 -18.04 7.32
N ASP A 335 -17.28 -19.03 8.01
CA ASP A 335 -16.64 -20.35 8.15
C ASP A 335 -17.03 -21.30 7.00
N GLU A 336 -18.29 -21.22 6.55
CA GLU A 336 -18.84 -22.14 5.55
C GLU A 336 -19.81 -21.42 4.61
N TYR A 337 -19.78 -21.75 3.32
CA TYR A 337 -20.71 -21.19 2.34
C TYR A 337 -20.88 -22.12 1.13
N ARG A 338 -22.03 -22.02 0.48
CA ARG A 338 -22.30 -22.66 -0.82
C ARG A 338 -22.96 -21.66 -1.76
N LEU A 339 -22.46 -21.57 -2.98
CA LEU A 339 -23.03 -20.75 -4.04
C LEU A 339 -24.12 -21.53 -4.78
N LYS A 340 -25.17 -20.83 -5.21
CA LYS A 340 -26.16 -21.36 -6.16
C LYS A 340 -25.46 -21.58 -7.50
N GLN A 341 -25.68 -22.75 -8.10
CA GLN A 341 -25.15 -23.11 -9.42
C GLN A 341 -25.86 -22.38 -10.54
#